data_AF-A0A085WRF5-F1
#
_entry.id   AF-A0A085WRF5-F1
#
_cell.length_a   1.000
_cell.length_b   1.000
_cell.length_c   1.000
_cell.angle_alpha   90.00
_cell.angle_beta   90.00
_cell.angle_gamma   90.00
#
_symmetry.space_group_name_H-M   'P 1'
#
loop_
_entity.id
_entity.type
_entity.pdbx_description
1 polymer ?
#
loop_
_entity_poly.entity_id
_entity_poly.type
_entity_poly.pdbx_seq_one_letter_code
_entity_poly.pdbx_strand_id
1 'polypeptide(L)'
;MSAVAAVLVTLLAQAPAPAEPLLPGYRLHLVVDESVEADDLRALVGSGTVLWLRTRSNTLKDSTIEALALFPEAYVQLRTPLKEEHLRQLRKAPRVGAWLDAQTLTGPGLHWLGPRRSAVELRGPLDAELVRRLIVLRPAWSLWTPGASDISLEAWGTFAQLPGRKLLTWAGTLGPECPELPERGALATISLRVEEGTSHQTCGLGRRVLIKSPPEEVPLGPLLRRGPATELELPIGPGANSLDQARAWVRKLEEAVRGQRR
;
A
#
# COMPACT_ATOMS: atom_id res chain seq x y z
N MET A 1 -25.70 -40.24 -40.81
CA MET A 1 -25.79 -38.96 -40.07
C MET A 1 -24.97 -39.09 -38.79
N SER A 2 -24.34 -38.00 -38.33
CA SER A 2 -23.44 -37.89 -37.16
C SER A 2 -21.96 -38.26 -37.35
N ALA A 3 -21.26 -37.52 -38.21
CA ALA A 3 -19.79 -37.42 -38.18
C ALA A 3 -19.27 -35.97 -38.23
N VAL A 4 -20.16 -34.97 -38.15
CA VAL A 4 -19.82 -33.56 -38.31
C VAL A 4 -19.74 -32.80 -36.97
N ALA A 5 -20.28 -33.38 -35.88
CA ALA A 5 -20.32 -32.72 -34.58
C ALA A 5 -19.03 -32.83 -33.74
N ALA A 6 -18.14 -33.78 -34.06
CA ALA A 6 -16.95 -34.06 -33.25
C ALA A 6 -15.72 -33.19 -33.62
N VAL A 7 -15.73 -32.49 -34.76
CA VAL A 7 -14.59 -31.71 -35.24
C VAL A 7 -14.64 -30.24 -34.81
N LEU A 8 -15.81 -29.74 -34.36
CA LEU A 8 -15.93 -28.35 -33.91
C LEU A 8 -15.44 -28.09 -32.48
N VAL A 9 -15.34 -29.13 -31.64
CA VAL A 9 -14.94 -28.97 -30.22
C VAL A 9 -13.42 -28.91 -30.06
N THR A 10 -12.65 -29.57 -30.95
CA THR A 10 -11.18 -29.57 -30.89
C THR A 10 -10.53 -28.33 -31.50
N LEU A 11 -11.23 -27.57 -32.35
CA LEU A 11 -10.71 -26.33 -32.96
C LEU A 11 -10.91 -25.07 -32.11
N LEU A 12 -11.72 -25.13 -31.04
CA LEU A 12 -11.87 -24.05 -30.05
C LEU A 12 -10.86 -24.15 -28.89
N ALA A 13 -10.04 -25.21 -28.83
CA ALA A 13 -9.03 -25.40 -27.79
C ALA A 13 -7.63 -24.84 -28.14
N GLN A 14 -7.45 -24.25 -29.34
CA GLN A 14 -6.19 -23.67 -29.81
C GLN A 14 -6.29 -22.18 -30.17
N ALA A 15 -7.32 -21.47 -29.71
CA ALA A 15 -7.22 -20.02 -29.67
C ALA A 15 -6.23 -19.64 -28.56
N PRO A 16 -5.09 -18.96 -28.84
CA PRO A 16 -4.34 -18.33 -27.78
C PRO A 16 -5.31 -17.40 -27.06
N ALA A 17 -5.60 -17.69 -25.79
CA ALA A 17 -6.41 -16.79 -24.97
C ALA A 17 -5.82 -15.38 -25.15
N PRO A 18 -6.63 -14.34 -25.43
CA PRO A 18 -6.11 -12.99 -25.57
C PRO A 18 -5.27 -12.68 -24.33
N ALA A 19 -3.96 -12.57 -24.55
CA ALA A 19 -2.94 -12.51 -23.52
C ALA A 19 -2.83 -11.10 -22.94
N GLU A 20 -3.94 -10.48 -22.59
CA GLU A 20 -3.93 -9.19 -21.93
C GLU A 20 -4.81 -9.23 -20.68
N PRO A 21 -4.25 -9.69 -19.56
CA PRO A 21 -4.82 -9.37 -18.27
C PRO A 21 -4.72 -7.86 -18.08
N LEU A 22 -5.89 -7.25 -18.24
CA LEU A 22 -6.36 -6.00 -17.64
C LEU A 22 -5.56 -5.66 -16.38
N LEU A 23 -5.04 -4.43 -16.29
CA LEU A 23 -4.57 -3.88 -15.02
C LEU A 23 -5.74 -3.11 -14.39
N PRO A 24 -6.67 -3.75 -13.64
CA PRO A 24 -7.69 -3.01 -12.91
C PRO A 24 -6.99 -2.18 -11.83
N GLY A 25 -6.69 -0.91 -12.14
CA GLY A 25 -6.18 0.10 -11.21
C GLY A 25 -4.95 -0.35 -10.42
N TYR A 26 -3.76 -0.16 -10.96
CA TYR A 26 -2.54 -0.35 -10.17
C TYR A 26 -2.54 0.56 -8.94
N ARG A 27 -1.86 0.12 -7.87
CA ARG A 27 -1.55 0.97 -6.72
C ARG A 27 -0.06 1.04 -6.51
N LEU A 28 0.50 2.24 -6.65
CA LEU A 28 1.90 2.54 -6.39
C LEU A 28 2.02 3.38 -5.11
N HIS A 29 2.58 2.76 -4.07
CA HIS A 29 2.86 3.37 -2.78
C HIS A 29 4.23 4.05 -2.83
N LEU A 30 4.23 5.38 -2.71
CA LEU A 30 5.45 6.18 -2.70
C LEU A 30 5.74 6.58 -1.25
N VAL A 31 6.82 6.06 -0.67
CA VAL A 31 7.23 6.41 0.70
C VAL A 31 8.34 7.45 0.61
N VAL A 32 8.00 8.70 0.91
CA VAL A 32 8.83 9.87 0.58
C VAL A 32 9.28 10.59 1.84
N ASP A 33 10.55 10.96 1.90
CA ASP A 33 11.06 11.82 2.97
C ASP A 33 10.72 13.30 2.74
N GLU A 34 10.47 14.03 3.83
CA GLU A 34 10.17 15.49 3.83
C GLU A 34 11.23 16.36 3.13
N SER A 35 12.44 15.84 2.90
CA SER A 35 13.48 16.54 2.14
C SER A 35 13.17 16.71 0.65
N VAL A 36 12.20 15.97 0.10
CA VAL A 36 11.80 16.11 -1.31
C VAL A 36 11.01 17.40 -1.49
N GLU A 37 11.42 18.24 -2.43
CA GLU A 37 10.79 19.53 -2.67
C GLU A 37 9.41 19.39 -3.30
N ALA A 38 8.57 20.42 -3.13
CA ALA A 38 7.17 20.37 -3.55
C ALA A 38 7.01 20.14 -5.06
N ASP A 39 7.85 20.73 -5.90
CA ASP A 39 7.80 20.54 -7.36
C ASP A 39 8.10 19.09 -7.75
N ASP A 40 9.05 18.45 -7.07
CA ASP A 40 9.35 17.03 -7.26
C ASP A 40 8.19 16.14 -6.82
N LEU A 41 7.52 16.45 -5.71
CA LEU A 41 6.30 15.75 -5.29
C LEU A 41 5.20 15.86 -6.35
N ARG A 42 4.98 17.04 -6.95
CA ARG A 42 3.97 17.21 -8.00
C ARG A 42 4.27 16.36 -9.24
N ALA A 43 5.54 16.18 -9.58
CA ALA A 43 5.97 15.33 -10.69
C ALA A 43 5.71 13.83 -10.45
N LEU A 44 5.45 13.41 -9.22
CA LEU A 44 5.16 12.02 -8.85
C LEU A 44 3.66 11.68 -8.83
N VAL A 45 2.79 12.67 -9.11
CA VAL A 45 1.34 12.46 -9.12
C VAL A 45 0.93 11.56 -10.28
N GLY A 46 0.27 10.45 -9.96
CA GLY A 46 -0.34 9.54 -10.93
C GLY A 46 -1.70 9.01 -10.44
N SER A 47 -2.53 8.51 -11.34
CA SER A 47 -3.91 8.10 -11.04
C SER A 47 -4.01 6.95 -10.02
N GLY A 48 -3.02 6.06 -10.01
CA GLY A 48 -2.89 4.95 -9.05
C GLY A 48 -1.93 5.20 -7.89
N THR A 49 -1.49 6.45 -7.66
CA THR A 49 -0.46 6.74 -6.65
C THR A 49 -1.04 6.96 -5.25
N VAL A 50 -0.37 6.39 -4.24
CA VAL A 50 -0.63 6.60 -2.81
C VAL A 50 0.65 7.13 -2.17
N LEU A 51 0.64 8.37 -1.71
CA LEU A 51 1.83 8.99 -1.12
C LEU A 51 1.87 8.83 0.40
N TRP A 52 3.02 8.47 0.95
CA TRP A 52 3.30 8.37 2.38
C TRP A 52 4.48 9.30 2.71
N LEU A 53 4.18 10.48 3.24
CA LEU A 53 5.20 11.47 3.59
C LEU A 53 5.74 11.21 5.00
N ARG A 54 7.01 10.84 5.11
CA ARG A 54 7.75 10.78 6.37
C ARG A 54 8.21 12.18 6.74
N THR A 55 7.89 12.60 7.95
CA THR A 55 8.19 13.94 8.42
C THR A 55 9.23 13.89 9.54
N ARG A 56 10.11 14.88 9.58
CA ARG A 56 10.99 15.15 10.72
C ARG A 56 10.29 16.05 11.74
N SER A 57 9.36 16.89 11.28
CA SER A 57 8.54 17.77 12.11
C SER A 57 7.06 17.72 11.70
N ASN A 58 6.14 18.13 12.59
CA ASN A 58 4.72 18.20 12.26
C ASN A 58 4.33 19.46 11.47
N THR A 59 5.28 20.36 11.19
CA THR A 59 5.03 21.61 10.49
C THR A 59 5.44 21.45 9.03
N LEU A 60 4.47 21.55 8.12
CA LEU A 60 4.75 21.47 6.68
C LEU A 60 4.77 22.86 6.03
N LYS A 61 5.60 23.00 4.99
CA LYS A 61 5.54 24.16 4.10
C LYS A 61 4.17 24.17 3.38
N ASP A 62 3.62 25.35 3.12
CA ASP A 62 2.36 25.48 2.38
C ASP A 62 2.45 24.85 0.98
N SER A 63 3.58 25.03 0.28
CA SER A 63 3.82 24.41 -1.04
C SER A 63 3.81 22.89 -1.01
N THR A 64 4.30 22.28 0.06
CA THR A 64 4.22 20.82 0.28
C THR A 64 2.77 20.40 0.44
N ILE A 65 1.97 21.11 1.24
CA ILE A 65 0.55 20.80 1.46
C ILE A 65 -0.24 20.87 0.15
N GLU A 66 0.02 21.88 -0.67
CA GLU A 66 -0.58 22.01 -2.00
C GLU A 66 -0.22 20.84 -2.91
N ALA A 67 1.06 20.42 -2.93
CA ALA A 67 1.50 19.26 -3.70
C ALA A 67 0.82 17.97 -3.21
N LEU A 68 0.71 17.76 -1.89
CA LEU A 68 0.02 16.61 -1.30
C LEU A 68 -1.46 16.53 -1.69
N ALA A 69 -2.12 17.68 -1.84
CA ALA A 69 -3.54 17.74 -2.20
C ALA A 69 -3.84 17.22 -3.61
N LEU A 70 -2.84 17.15 -4.50
CA LEU A 70 -2.98 16.64 -5.86
C LEU A 70 -3.06 15.12 -5.93
N PHE A 71 -2.54 14.41 -4.91
CA PHE A 71 -2.54 12.95 -4.91
C PHE A 71 -3.95 12.39 -4.71
N PRO A 72 -4.30 11.27 -5.38
CA PRO A 72 -5.56 10.58 -5.13
C PRO A 72 -5.71 10.16 -3.67
N GLU A 73 -4.61 9.75 -3.05
CA GLU A 73 -4.52 9.34 -1.66
C GLU A 73 -3.13 9.72 -1.12
N ALA A 74 -3.09 10.42 0.00
CA ALA A 74 -1.84 10.80 0.65
C ALA A 74 -1.97 10.74 2.18
N TYR A 75 -0.89 10.38 2.85
CA TYR A 75 -0.79 10.35 4.30
C TYR A 75 0.49 11.05 4.76
N VAL A 76 0.37 11.89 5.78
CA VAL A 76 1.49 12.62 6.38
C VAL A 76 1.78 12.06 7.75
N GLN A 77 3.03 11.69 8.01
CA GLN A 77 3.45 11.25 9.33
C GLN A 77 3.28 12.40 10.33
N LEU A 78 2.54 12.16 11.41
CA LEU A 78 2.41 13.08 12.53
C LEU A 78 2.92 12.42 13.81
N ARG A 79 3.75 13.14 14.54
CA ARG A 79 4.45 12.69 15.74
C ARG A 79 3.79 13.30 16.99
N THR A 80 3.89 12.62 18.12
CA THR A 80 3.50 13.22 19.41
C THR A 80 4.47 14.31 19.85
N PRO A 81 3.99 15.34 20.58
CA PRO A 81 2.58 15.63 20.89
C PRO A 81 1.84 16.26 19.69
N LEU A 82 0.59 15.85 19.48
CA LEU A 82 -0.28 16.46 18.47
C LEU A 82 -0.88 17.76 19.00
N LYS A 83 -0.72 18.84 18.21
CA LYS A 83 -1.29 20.16 18.49
C LYS A 83 -2.32 20.51 17.43
N GLU A 84 -3.27 21.37 17.78
CA GLU A 84 -4.33 21.79 16.85
C GLU A 84 -3.74 22.47 15.60
N GLU A 85 -2.65 23.23 15.73
CA GLU A 85 -2.00 23.95 14.63
C GLU A 85 -1.52 23.01 13.53
N HIS A 86 -0.95 21.85 13.90
CA HIS A 86 -0.48 20.85 12.93
C HIS A 86 -1.63 20.37 12.03
N LEU A 87 -2.82 20.20 12.61
CA LEU A 87 -3.99 19.73 11.87
C LEU A 87 -4.74 20.85 11.17
N ARG A 88 -4.63 22.09 11.68
CA ARG A 88 -5.14 23.29 11.01
C ARG A 88 -4.47 23.48 9.66
N GLN A 89 -3.16 23.24 9.55
CA GLN A 89 -2.43 23.27 8.27
C GLN A 89 -3.04 22.28 7.25
N LEU A 90 -3.33 21.05 7.69
CA LEU A 90 -3.94 20.02 6.82
C LEU A 90 -5.39 20.31 6.42
N ARG A 91 -6.06 21.34 6.98
CA ARG A 91 -7.41 21.74 6.53
C ARG A 91 -7.40 22.22 5.08
N LYS A 92 -6.28 22.76 4.59
CA LYS A 92 -6.09 23.14 3.17
C LYS A 92 -6.09 21.93 2.22
N ALA A 93 -5.85 20.72 2.75
CA ALA A 93 -5.82 19.47 2.00
C ALA A 93 -6.69 18.39 2.69
N PRO A 94 -8.03 18.45 2.55
CA PRO A 94 -8.94 17.59 3.32
C PRO A 94 -8.82 16.09 3.00
N ARG A 95 -8.29 15.75 1.82
CA ARG A 95 -8.06 14.36 1.39
C ARG A 95 -6.81 13.73 2.00
N VAL A 96 -5.88 14.55 2.49
CA VAL A 96 -4.62 14.09 3.08
C VAL A 96 -4.91 13.51 4.46
N GLY A 97 -4.60 12.23 4.67
CA GLY A 97 -4.75 11.54 5.94
C GLY A 97 -3.58 11.79 6.90
N ALA A 98 -3.78 11.43 8.16
CA ALA A 98 -2.72 11.39 9.16
C ALA A 98 -2.12 9.98 9.22
N TRP A 99 -0.80 9.87 9.20
CA TRP A 99 -0.06 8.64 9.47
C TRP A 99 0.54 8.73 10.86
N LEU A 100 0.12 7.83 11.75
CA LEU A 100 0.43 7.85 13.17
C LEU A 100 1.23 6.60 13.53
N ASP A 101 2.11 6.71 14.52
CA ASP A 101 2.60 5.54 15.23
C ASP A 101 1.59 5.11 16.32
N ALA A 102 1.73 3.87 16.80
CA ALA A 102 0.88 3.34 17.88
C ALA A 102 0.97 4.17 19.17
N GLN A 103 2.15 4.72 19.49
CA GLN A 103 2.36 5.51 20.71
C GLN A 103 1.51 6.79 20.69
N THR A 104 1.30 7.36 19.51
CA THR A 104 0.48 8.54 19.28
C THR A 104 -0.99 8.32 19.63
N LEU A 105 -1.48 7.07 19.61
CA LEU A 105 -2.85 6.74 20.01
C LEU A 105 -3.10 6.86 21.52
N THR A 106 -2.04 6.92 22.32
CA THR A 106 -2.09 7.19 23.77
C THR A 106 -1.75 8.63 24.10
N GLY A 107 -1.24 9.40 23.14
CA GLY A 107 -0.81 10.77 23.34
C GLY A 107 -1.95 11.78 23.36
N PRO A 108 -1.70 12.98 23.92
CA PRO A 108 -2.67 14.07 23.87
C PRO A 108 -2.91 14.54 22.42
N GLY A 109 -4.10 15.09 22.18
CA GLY A 109 -4.43 15.75 20.92
C GLY A 109 -4.96 14.86 19.80
N LEU A 110 -5.16 13.56 20.03
CA LEU A 110 -5.76 12.66 19.04
C LEU A 110 -7.16 13.12 18.59
N HIS A 111 -7.94 13.69 19.51
CA HIS A 111 -9.29 14.23 19.21
C HIS A 111 -9.27 15.34 18.16
N TRP A 112 -8.15 16.04 17.98
CA TRP A 112 -8.02 17.08 16.96
C TRP A 112 -8.04 16.53 15.53
N LEU A 113 -7.79 15.23 15.32
CA LEU A 113 -7.87 14.58 14.00
C LEU A 113 -9.28 14.66 13.41
N GLY A 114 -10.32 14.67 14.26
CA GLY A 114 -11.70 14.69 13.83
C GLY A 114 -12.03 13.55 12.84
N PRO A 115 -12.79 13.82 11.76
CA PRO A 115 -13.20 12.79 10.80
C PRO A 115 -12.11 12.43 9.76
N ARG A 116 -10.87 12.94 9.93
CA ARG A 116 -9.82 12.74 8.94
C ARG A 116 -9.42 11.27 8.84
N ARG A 117 -9.15 10.81 7.62
CA ARG A 117 -8.61 9.46 7.38
C ARG A 117 -7.29 9.31 8.12
N SER A 118 -7.10 8.18 8.77
CA SER A 118 -5.86 7.85 9.46
C SER A 118 -5.24 6.57 8.91
N ALA A 119 -3.92 6.48 9.03
CA ALA A 119 -3.14 5.27 8.88
C ALA A 119 -2.33 5.08 10.16
N VAL A 120 -2.23 3.86 10.67
CA VAL A 120 -1.49 3.58 11.90
C VAL A 120 -0.41 2.55 11.66
N GLU A 121 0.81 2.89 12.07
CA GLU A 121 1.94 1.98 12.15
C GLU A 121 2.03 1.35 13.54
N LEU A 122 1.95 0.02 13.56
CA LEU A 122 1.93 -0.84 14.73
C LEU A 122 3.26 -1.58 14.77
N ARG A 123 3.99 -1.48 15.88
CA ARG A 123 5.26 -2.19 16.08
C ARG A 123 5.18 -3.01 17.35
N GLY A 124 5.60 -4.28 17.26
CA GLY A 124 5.53 -5.21 18.37
C GLY A 124 4.17 -5.88 18.52
N PRO A 125 3.86 -6.42 19.72
CA PRO A 125 2.63 -7.14 19.99
C PRO A 125 1.39 -6.23 19.94
N LEU A 126 0.24 -6.82 19.61
CA LEU A 126 -1.05 -6.14 19.64
C LEU A 126 -1.73 -6.43 20.98
N ASP A 127 -1.63 -5.49 21.92
CA ASP A 127 -2.37 -5.60 23.17
C ASP A 127 -3.85 -5.20 23.01
N ALA A 128 -4.70 -5.66 23.94
CA ALA A 128 -6.13 -5.45 23.88
C ALA A 128 -6.55 -3.96 23.93
N GLU A 129 -5.78 -3.11 24.61
CA GLU A 129 -6.11 -1.69 24.73
C GLU A 129 -5.81 -0.94 23.43
N LEU A 130 -4.67 -1.22 22.81
CA LEU A 130 -4.31 -0.72 21.48
C LEU A 130 -5.36 -1.14 20.44
N VAL A 131 -5.78 -2.40 20.45
CA VAL A 131 -6.81 -2.93 19.53
C VAL A 131 -8.14 -2.21 19.71
N ARG A 132 -8.61 -2.02 20.95
CA ARG A 132 -9.82 -1.24 21.24
C ARG A 132 -9.74 0.17 20.67
N ARG A 133 -8.59 0.85 20.83
CA ARG A 133 -8.38 2.20 20.29
C ARG A 133 -8.42 2.21 18.76
N LEU A 134 -7.81 1.24 18.11
CA LEU A 134 -7.83 1.12 16.65
C LEU A 134 -9.25 0.90 16.12
N ILE A 135 -10.07 0.08 16.79
CA ILE A 135 -11.47 -0.14 16.42
C ILE A 135 -12.28 1.16 16.49
N VAL A 136 -12.05 1.97 17.53
CA VAL A 136 -12.72 3.28 17.67
C VAL A 136 -12.20 4.28 16.63
N LEU A 137 -10.89 4.34 16.41
CA LEU A 137 -10.26 5.26 15.44
C LEU A 137 -10.65 4.96 14.00
N ARG A 138 -10.93 3.68 13.68
CA ARG A 138 -11.25 3.20 12.32
C ARG A 138 -10.25 3.68 11.26
N PRO A 139 -8.94 3.42 11.41
CA PRO A 139 -7.97 3.78 10.40
C PRO A 139 -8.31 3.18 9.04
N ALA A 140 -8.05 3.96 8.00
CA ALA A 140 -8.09 3.50 6.63
C ALA A 140 -6.98 2.48 6.33
N TRP A 141 -5.88 2.56 7.08
CA TRP A 141 -4.74 1.65 6.98
C TRP A 141 -4.19 1.22 8.34
N SER A 142 -3.94 -0.07 8.50
CA SER A 142 -3.22 -0.65 9.63
C SER A 142 -1.95 -1.33 9.12
N LEU A 143 -0.78 -0.76 9.43
CA LEU A 143 0.54 -1.24 9.00
C LEU A 143 1.21 -1.91 10.19
N TRP A 144 1.40 -3.23 10.19
CA TRP A 144 1.89 -3.95 11.36
C TRP A 144 3.24 -4.62 11.12
N THR A 145 4.14 -4.41 12.07
CA THR A 145 5.44 -5.09 12.18
C THR A 145 5.49 -5.79 13.56
N PRO A 146 5.27 -7.11 13.64
CA PRO A 146 5.04 -7.84 14.90
C PRO A 146 6.25 -7.88 15.84
N GLY A 147 7.46 -7.55 15.38
CA GLY A 147 8.69 -7.54 16.18
C GLY A 147 9.31 -8.91 16.45
N ALA A 148 8.50 -9.98 16.47
CA ALA A 148 8.96 -11.37 16.56
C ALA A 148 9.14 -12.03 15.17
N SER A 149 9.96 -13.07 15.11
CA SER A 149 10.10 -13.94 13.92
C SER A 149 8.84 -14.71 13.62
N ASP A 150 8.05 -15.05 14.64
CA ASP A 150 6.84 -15.85 14.52
C ASP A 150 5.61 -15.08 15.05
N ILE A 151 4.50 -15.21 14.34
CA ILE A 151 3.23 -14.56 14.68
C ILE A 151 2.29 -15.62 15.24
N SER A 152 1.79 -15.43 16.46
CA SER A 152 0.78 -16.34 17.03
C SER A 152 -0.54 -16.26 16.26
N LEU A 153 -1.30 -17.36 16.25
CA LEU A 153 -2.61 -17.40 15.60
C LEU A 153 -3.57 -16.35 16.18
N GLU A 154 -3.49 -16.10 17.49
CA GLU A 154 -4.27 -15.06 18.18
C GLU A 154 -3.91 -13.66 17.69
N ALA A 155 -2.62 -13.34 17.58
CA ALA A 155 -2.16 -12.03 17.11
C ALA A 155 -2.55 -11.82 15.63
N TRP A 156 -2.46 -12.88 14.82
CA TRP A 156 -2.93 -12.86 13.43
C TRP A 156 -4.45 -12.61 13.34
N GLY A 157 -5.26 -13.37 14.10
CA GLY A 157 -6.71 -13.20 14.13
C GLY A 157 -7.12 -11.80 14.58
N THR A 158 -6.41 -11.26 15.58
CA THR A 158 -6.60 -9.88 16.06
C THR A 158 -6.31 -8.86 14.96
N PHE A 159 -5.17 -8.97 14.27
CA PHE A 159 -4.83 -8.09 13.16
C PHE A 159 -5.83 -8.19 12.00
N ALA A 160 -6.28 -9.42 11.69
CA ALA A 160 -7.26 -9.71 10.65
C ALA A 160 -8.65 -9.09 10.94
N GLN A 161 -8.96 -8.73 12.19
CA GLN A 161 -10.20 -8.05 12.56
C GLN A 161 -10.09 -6.51 12.64
N LEU A 162 -8.89 -5.93 12.58
CA LEU A 162 -8.72 -4.47 12.58
C LEU A 162 -9.47 -3.78 11.41
N PRO A 163 -9.88 -2.52 11.54
CA PRO A 163 -10.50 -1.80 10.43
C PRO A 163 -9.50 -1.44 9.32
N GLY A 164 -10.06 -1.17 8.13
CA GLY A 164 -9.32 -0.65 6.98
C GLY A 164 -8.49 -1.70 6.23
N ARG A 165 -7.61 -1.20 5.36
CA ARG A 165 -6.65 -2.01 4.61
C ARG A 165 -5.47 -2.36 5.51
N LYS A 166 -4.95 -3.56 5.39
CA LYS A 166 -3.94 -4.09 6.30
C LYS A 166 -2.68 -4.42 5.54
N LEU A 167 -1.54 -3.99 6.08
CA LEU A 167 -0.23 -4.38 5.59
C LEU A 167 0.52 -5.07 6.71
N LEU A 168 0.88 -6.34 6.50
CA LEU A 168 1.84 -7.03 7.35
C LEU A 168 3.24 -6.83 6.77
N THR A 169 4.15 -6.28 7.57
CA THR A 169 5.59 -6.29 7.29
C THR A 169 6.24 -7.35 8.16
N TRP A 170 6.61 -8.47 7.55
CA TRP A 170 7.13 -9.62 8.26
C TRP A 170 8.37 -10.16 7.55
N ALA A 171 9.42 -10.42 8.33
CA ALA A 171 10.70 -10.94 7.85
C ALA A 171 10.80 -12.47 7.96
N GLY A 172 9.83 -13.13 8.59
CA GLY A 172 9.78 -14.59 8.68
C GLY A 172 9.23 -15.23 7.41
N THR A 173 9.41 -16.55 7.30
CA THR A 173 8.84 -17.36 6.23
C THR A 173 7.45 -17.82 6.62
N LEU A 174 6.43 -17.53 5.79
CA LEU A 174 5.16 -18.27 5.86
C LEU A 174 5.56 -19.74 5.68
N GLY A 175 5.36 -20.56 6.72
CA GLY A 175 5.88 -21.92 6.77
C GLY A 175 5.52 -22.77 5.55
N PRO A 176 6.13 -23.96 5.38
CA PRO A 176 5.95 -24.80 4.19
C PRO A 176 4.49 -25.19 3.93
N GLU A 177 3.66 -25.16 4.99
CA GLU A 177 2.23 -25.33 4.92
C GLU A 177 1.58 -23.98 5.22
N CYS A 178 1.00 -23.35 4.20
CA CYS A 178 0.13 -22.21 4.42
C CYS A 178 -0.95 -22.65 5.43
N PRO A 179 -1.02 -22.07 6.64
CA PRO A 179 -2.10 -22.40 7.54
C PRO A 179 -3.42 -22.16 6.81
N GLU A 180 -4.40 -23.03 7.00
CA GLU A 180 -5.74 -22.81 6.46
C GLU A 180 -6.30 -21.54 7.09
N LEU A 181 -6.08 -20.40 6.41
CA LEU A 181 -6.49 -19.11 6.90
C LEU A 181 -8.03 -19.07 6.86
N PRO A 182 -8.71 -18.92 8.01
CA PRO A 182 -10.16 -18.93 8.04
C PRO A 182 -10.71 -17.72 7.26
N GLU A 183 -11.58 -18.02 6.31
CA GLU A 183 -12.40 -17.11 5.49
C GLU A 183 -11.68 -16.12 4.55
N ARG A 184 -11.89 -16.35 3.25
CA ARG A 184 -11.33 -15.55 2.13
C ARG A 184 -11.73 -14.07 2.13
N GLY A 185 -12.80 -13.68 2.82
CA GLY A 185 -13.32 -12.31 2.81
C GLY A 185 -12.47 -11.30 3.58
N ALA A 186 -12.04 -11.65 4.81
CA ALA A 186 -11.20 -10.78 5.64
C ALA A 186 -9.77 -10.62 5.07
N LEU A 187 -9.25 -11.70 4.46
CA LEU A 187 -7.90 -11.76 3.89
C LEU A 187 -7.72 -10.88 2.65
N ALA A 188 -8.80 -10.59 1.91
CA ALA A 188 -8.74 -9.72 0.72
C ALA A 188 -8.23 -8.30 1.02
N THR A 189 -8.29 -7.88 2.29
CA THR A 189 -7.79 -6.57 2.74
C THR A 189 -6.37 -6.61 3.29
N ILE A 190 -5.78 -7.81 3.44
CA ILE A 190 -4.45 -8.01 3.99
C ILE A 190 -3.45 -8.19 2.85
N SER A 191 -2.41 -7.37 2.87
CA SER A 191 -1.25 -7.50 1.98
C SER A 191 0.00 -7.84 2.79
N LEU A 192 0.82 -8.73 2.25
CA LEU A 192 2.16 -9.00 2.76
C LEU A 192 3.16 -8.07 2.05
N ARG A 193 3.95 -7.33 2.81
CA ARG A 193 5.08 -6.58 2.29
C ARG A 193 6.22 -7.54 2.01
N VAL A 194 6.64 -7.65 0.75
CA VAL A 194 7.68 -8.57 0.29
C VAL A 194 8.78 -7.79 -0.43
N GLU A 195 10.02 -8.23 -0.28
CA GLU A 195 11.11 -7.67 -1.09
C GLU A 195 11.02 -8.18 -2.53
N GLU A 196 11.47 -7.34 -3.46
CA GLU A 196 11.64 -7.75 -4.85
C GLU A 196 12.54 -9.00 -4.97
N GLY A 197 12.15 -9.92 -5.85
CA GLY A 197 12.88 -11.17 -6.07
C GLY A 197 12.61 -12.28 -5.04
N THR A 198 11.95 -12.00 -3.91
CA THR A 198 11.62 -13.05 -2.95
C THR A 198 10.36 -13.81 -3.37
N SER A 199 10.50 -15.13 -3.53
CA SER A 199 9.37 -16.03 -3.75
C SER A 199 8.75 -16.38 -2.40
N HIS A 200 8.07 -15.43 -1.77
CA HIS A 200 7.22 -15.76 -0.62
C HIS A 200 5.90 -16.33 -1.12
N GLN A 201 5.57 -17.52 -0.65
CA GLN A 201 4.24 -18.10 -0.80
C GLN A 201 3.28 -17.21 -0.02
N THR A 202 2.35 -16.52 -0.69
CA THR A 202 1.51 -15.51 -0.02
C THR A 202 0.23 -16.06 0.54
N CYS A 203 -0.02 -17.37 0.43
CA CYS A 203 -1.19 -18.04 1.00
C CYS A 203 -2.54 -17.36 0.65
N GLY A 204 -2.64 -16.80 -0.56
CA GLY A 204 -3.84 -16.08 -1.03
C GLY A 204 -3.96 -14.63 -0.55
N LEU A 205 -3.02 -14.12 0.24
CA LEU A 205 -2.93 -12.71 0.63
C LEU A 205 -2.53 -11.82 -0.55
N GLY A 206 -2.96 -10.56 -0.48
CA GLY A 206 -2.43 -9.51 -1.34
C GLY A 206 -0.92 -9.35 -1.17
N ARG A 207 -0.28 -8.70 -2.14
CA ARG A 207 1.17 -8.48 -2.13
C ARG A 207 1.44 -7.01 -2.25
N ARG A 208 2.29 -6.48 -1.38
CA ARG A 208 2.94 -5.19 -1.61
C ARG A 208 4.42 -5.43 -1.85
N VAL A 209 4.87 -5.25 -3.08
CA VAL A 209 6.25 -5.53 -3.48
C VAL A 209 7.08 -4.27 -3.30
N LEU A 210 8.10 -4.34 -2.45
CA LEU A 210 9.11 -3.30 -2.31
C LEU A 210 10.07 -3.36 -3.49
N ILE A 211 10.00 -2.35 -4.35
CA ILE A 211 10.87 -2.20 -5.51
C ILE A 211 12.17 -1.52 -5.06
N LYS A 212 13.31 -2.15 -5.37
CA LYS A 212 14.64 -1.55 -5.16
C LYS A 212 15.29 -1.18 -6.49
N SER A 213 14.85 -1.79 -7.60
CA SER A 213 15.53 -1.74 -8.90
C SER A 213 14.81 -0.85 -9.92
N PRO A 214 15.50 -0.38 -10.97
CA PRO A 214 14.89 0.41 -12.05
C PRO A 214 13.75 -0.34 -12.74
N PRO A 215 12.76 0.38 -13.31
CA PRO A 215 11.59 -0.26 -13.91
C PRO A 215 11.91 -1.12 -15.15
N GLU A 216 13.06 -0.93 -15.78
CA GLU A 216 13.51 -1.70 -16.95
C GLU A 216 13.94 -3.12 -16.58
N GLU A 217 14.46 -3.30 -15.37
CA GLU A 217 14.92 -4.59 -14.85
C GLU A 217 13.76 -5.43 -14.28
N VAL A 218 12.60 -4.82 -14.07
CA VAL A 218 11.44 -5.47 -13.45
C VAL A 218 10.38 -5.83 -14.50
N PRO A 219 10.09 -7.11 -14.73
CA PRO A 219 9.04 -7.52 -15.64
C PRO A 219 7.65 -7.24 -15.01
N LEU A 220 7.11 -6.05 -15.27
CA LEU A 220 5.84 -5.57 -14.71
C LEU A 220 4.65 -6.48 -15.03
N GLY A 221 4.59 -6.97 -16.27
CA GLY A 221 3.51 -7.83 -16.73
C GLY A 221 3.40 -9.09 -15.86
N PRO A 222 4.45 -9.94 -15.77
CA PRO A 222 4.47 -11.08 -14.85
C PRO A 222 4.20 -10.72 -13.39
N LEU A 223 4.72 -9.59 -12.90
CA LEU A 223 4.54 -9.17 -11.50
C LEU A 223 3.06 -8.87 -11.20
N LEU A 224 2.40 -8.09 -12.05
CA LEU A 224 1.00 -7.68 -11.86
C LEU A 224 0.02 -8.81 -12.23
N ARG A 225 0.40 -9.72 -13.15
CA ARG A 225 -0.36 -10.93 -13.50
C ARG A 225 -0.45 -11.95 -12.38
N ARG A 226 0.57 -12.04 -11.52
CA ARG A 226 0.63 -13.02 -10.43
C ARG A 226 -0.41 -12.79 -9.34
N GLY A 227 -1.09 -11.64 -9.34
CA GLY A 227 -2.29 -11.43 -8.53
C GLY A 227 -2.88 -10.03 -8.75
N PRO A 228 -4.20 -9.92 -9.03
CA PRO A 228 -4.85 -8.63 -9.30
C PRO A 228 -4.82 -7.66 -8.10
N ALA A 229 -4.51 -8.16 -6.90
CA ALA A 229 -4.34 -7.37 -5.68
C ALA A 229 -2.87 -6.96 -5.41
N THR A 230 -1.97 -7.11 -6.38
CA THR A 230 -0.56 -6.73 -6.21
C THR A 230 -0.40 -5.21 -6.24
N GLU A 231 0.12 -4.66 -5.15
CA GLU A 231 0.53 -3.28 -4.98
C GLU A 231 2.06 -3.17 -5.07
N LEU A 232 2.54 -2.01 -5.48
CA LEU A 232 3.96 -1.69 -5.57
C LEU A 232 4.32 -0.67 -4.49
N GLU A 233 5.50 -0.78 -3.92
CA GLU A 233 6.05 0.19 -2.97
C GLU A 233 7.43 0.65 -3.41
N LEU A 234 7.64 1.95 -3.45
CA LEU A 234 8.91 2.58 -3.82
C LEU A 234 9.34 3.57 -2.72
N PRO A 235 10.46 3.33 -2.04
CA PRO A 235 11.04 4.30 -1.12
C PRO A 235 11.77 5.39 -1.91
N ILE A 236 11.54 6.65 -1.56
CA ILE A 236 12.13 7.82 -2.21
C ILE A 236 12.87 8.62 -1.15
N GLY A 237 14.19 8.56 -1.23
CA GLY A 237 15.10 9.28 -0.34
C GLY A 237 15.55 10.62 -0.94
N PRO A 238 16.51 11.32 -0.29
CA PRO A 238 17.00 12.63 -0.72
C PRO A 238 17.88 12.62 -1.99
N GLY A 239 17.96 11.51 -2.72
CA GLY A 239 18.84 11.37 -3.89
C GLY A 239 18.10 11.56 -5.21
N ALA A 240 18.67 12.36 -6.13
CA ALA A 240 18.13 12.59 -7.47
C ALA A 240 17.82 11.29 -8.23
N ASN A 241 18.71 10.29 -8.13
CA ASN A 241 18.52 8.98 -8.76
C ASN A 241 17.22 8.30 -8.31
N SER A 242 16.85 8.42 -7.04
CA SER A 242 15.61 7.82 -6.51
C SER A 242 14.36 8.52 -7.01
N LEU A 243 14.42 9.84 -7.22
CA LEU A 243 13.32 10.62 -7.78
C LEU A 243 13.11 10.33 -9.26
N ASP A 244 14.17 10.26 -10.04
CA ASP A 244 14.08 9.95 -11.47
C ASP A 244 13.58 8.53 -11.70
N GLN A 245 14.04 7.58 -10.87
CA GLN A 245 13.49 6.22 -10.86
C GLN A 245 11.99 6.23 -10.54
N ALA A 246 11.54 6.99 -9.54
CA ALA A 246 10.14 7.08 -9.19
C ALA A 246 9.28 7.70 -10.29
N ARG A 247 9.76 8.75 -10.94
CA ARG A 247 9.10 9.36 -12.12
C ARG A 247 8.98 8.37 -13.27
N ALA A 248 10.04 7.62 -13.55
CA ALA A 248 10.05 6.60 -14.58
C ALA A 248 9.01 5.50 -14.29
N TRP A 249 8.90 5.07 -13.03
CA TRP A 249 7.90 4.11 -12.58
C TRP A 249 6.46 4.63 -12.75
N VAL A 250 6.17 5.86 -12.30
CA VAL A 250 4.84 6.48 -12.45
C VAL A 250 4.47 6.57 -13.92
N ARG A 251 5.36 7.10 -14.77
CA ARG A 251 5.13 7.23 -16.21
C ARG A 251 4.84 5.89 -16.88
N LYS A 252 5.67 4.87 -16.62
CA LYS A 252 5.53 3.54 -17.22
C LYS A 252 4.21 2.87 -16.84
N LEU A 253 3.78 2.99 -15.58
CA LEU A 253 2.49 2.44 -15.13
C LEU A 253 1.31 3.19 -15.74
N GLU A 254 1.39 4.52 -15.83
CA GLU A 254 0.39 5.35 -16.50
C GLU A 254 0.25 5.02 -17.98
N GLU A 255 1.37 4.85 -18.70
CA GLU A 255 1.40 4.44 -20.10
C GLU A 255 0.79 3.05 -20.29
N ALA A 256 1.13 2.09 -19.42
CA ALA A 256 0.54 0.75 -19.44
C ALA A 256 -0.98 0.79 -19.25
N VAL A 257 -1.50 1.63 -18.36
CA VAL A 257 -2.96 1.79 -18.17
C VAL A 257 -3.62 2.49 -19.35
N ARG A 258 -2.98 3.50 -19.97
CA ARG A 258 -3.56 4.22 -21.11
C ARG A 258 -3.55 3.39 -22.39
N GLY A 259 -2.50 2.63 -22.64
CA GLY A 259 -2.40 1.72 -23.79
C GLY A 259 -3.53 0.70 -23.83
N GLN A 260 -4.04 0.29 -22.67
CA GLN A 260 -5.16 -0.64 -22.54
C GLN A 260 -6.54 -0.06 -22.89
N ARG A 261 -6.68 1.27 -23.01
CA ARG A 261 -7.98 1.92 -23.29
C ARG A 261 -8.23 2.19 -24.78
N ARG A 262 -7.24 1.96 -25.64
CA ARG A 262 -7.32 2.17 -27.09
C ARG A 262 -7.62 0.87 -27.81
#